data_AF-A0A131ZAX4-F1
#
_entry.id   AF-A0A131ZAX4-F1
#
_cell.length_a   1.000
_cell.length_b   1.000
_cell.length_c   1.000
_cell.angle_alpha   90.00
_cell.angle_beta   90.00
_cell.angle_gamma   90.00
#
_symmetry.space_group_name_H-M   'P 1'
#
loop_
_entity.id
_entity.type
_entity.pdbx_description
1 polymer ?
#
loop_
_entity_poly.entity_id
_entity_poly.type
_entity_poly.pdbx_seq_one_letter_code
_entity_poly.pdbx_strand_id
1 'polypeptide(L)'
;WEPIWESIRITLNAEDDDDDDDMRIQKVRGLDVGGVEARHAFRSKQFRKTQRCDLCQQPLRDQGASCRACKYCCHLHCEPKVISSCDPKQSYELSRSESRELRHSRRSKSPGSRSLERTRSPRSLERQLSFAMDVTYVTEKIIVVTFPEGGLDTTYRSNLKEVTRMLRTKHGNKYTVFNLSEKRHDLARLNSQIAEFGWPAHLSPPLERLCTICKSLDSWFHADSQNVAILHSKGDKGRVGVVLAAYLHYTSICASDNQALDRLTMRRYYEDKLYSSMHPSQRRYVHYFTELLSGNIKMNNNALYLHHLILHGIPNFDNRGGCRPFFKIYQGMQPVYTSGVHVATDGSRRLVVPLEASQALRGDVLIKCYHKKQRPAGRTPIFRVQFHTCTLDGGKVFFGKAELDDAVSDPRFPDDGQVELLFSDRPDDFRGNGSVSDVVSTADQTKDPLVRHDSYENFELIHEDSQSDLDDLIEPTNVS
;
A
#
# COMPACT_ATOMS: atom_id res chain seq x y z
N TRP A 1 -24.26 -4.62 9.30
CA TRP A 1 -23.91 -3.42 8.53
C TRP A 1 -24.76 -2.21 8.90
N GLU A 2 -26.10 -2.25 8.74
CA GLU A 2 -26.97 -1.17 9.25
C GLU A 2 -26.78 -0.87 10.75
N PRO A 3 -26.68 -1.84 11.68
CA PRO A 3 -26.52 -1.52 13.11
C PRO A 3 -25.15 -0.91 13.47
N ILE A 4 -24.10 -1.30 12.74
CA ILE A 4 -22.72 -0.80 12.95
C ILE A 4 -22.59 0.61 12.38
N TRP A 5 -23.28 0.87 11.26
CA TRP A 5 -23.35 2.16 10.61
C TRP A 5 -24.24 3.14 11.37
N GLU A 6 -25.41 2.70 11.86
CA GLU A 6 -26.25 3.51 12.74
C GLU A 6 -25.49 3.84 14.01
N SER A 7 -24.68 2.94 14.56
CA SER A 7 -23.84 3.25 15.72
C SER A 7 -22.74 4.29 15.42
N ILE A 8 -22.11 4.27 14.24
CA ILE A 8 -21.12 5.30 13.84
C ILE A 8 -21.84 6.64 13.56
N ARG A 9 -23.01 6.58 12.91
CA ARG A 9 -23.87 7.74 12.65
C ARG A 9 -24.42 8.36 13.94
N ILE A 10 -24.81 7.54 14.92
CA ILE A 10 -25.26 7.98 16.24
C ILE A 10 -24.10 8.63 16.99
N THR A 11 -22.89 8.07 16.96
CA THR A 11 -21.72 8.74 17.57
C THR A 11 -21.36 10.07 16.91
N LEU A 12 -21.57 10.20 15.59
CA LEU A 12 -21.34 11.46 14.86
C LEU A 12 -22.47 12.49 15.01
N ASN A 13 -23.69 12.05 15.30
CA ASN A 13 -24.86 12.92 15.49
C ASN A 13 -25.18 13.20 16.97
N ALA A 14 -24.57 12.49 17.92
CA ALA A 14 -24.84 12.65 19.36
C ALA A 14 -24.16 13.88 20.00
N GLU A 15 -23.50 14.72 19.21
CA GLU A 15 -22.98 16.02 19.66
C GLU A 15 -23.88 17.21 19.26
N ASP A 16 -25.03 16.97 18.62
CA ASP A 16 -25.92 18.04 18.10
C ASP A 16 -27.32 18.11 18.73
N ASP A 17 -27.57 17.42 19.84
CA ASP A 17 -28.85 17.54 20.57
C ASP A 17 -28.60 17.86 22.05
N ASP A 18 -28.31 19.12 22.36
CA ASP A 18 -28.79 19.81 23.57
C ASP A 18 -28.70 21.34 23.38
N ASP A 19 -29.85 21.99 23.55
CA ASP A 19 -30.15 23.41 23.74
C ASP A 19 -30.19 24.37 22.52
N ASP A 20 -31.44 24.54 22.04
CA ASP A 20 -31.97 25.78 21.46
C ASP A 20 -31.71 26.98 22.38
N ASP A 21 -30.92 27.96 21.91
CA ASP A 21 -31.22 29.39 22.13
C ASP A 21 -30.49 30.28 21.10
N ASP A 22 -31.29 30.76 20.15
CA ASP A 22 -31.23 32.02 19.41
C ASP A 22 -29.88 32.82 19.40
N MET A 23 -29.10 32.73 18.30
CA MET A 23 -28.60 33.94 17.62
C MET A 23 -27.84 33.67 16.31
N ARG A 24 -28.45 34.21 15.23
CA ARG A 24 -27.80 34.80 14.05
C ARG A 24 -26.75 33.99 13.28
N ILE A 25 -27.23 33.51 12.14
CA ILE A 25 -26.51 33.53 10.86
C ILE A 25 -25.98 34.96 10.61
N GLN A 26 -24.68 35.19 10.86
CA GLN A 26 -23.93 36.28 10.26
C GLN A 26 -22.68 35.74 9.58
N LYS A 27 -22.81 35.66 8.26
CA LYS A 27 -21.78 35.78 7.23
C LYS A 27 -20.66 36.73 7.65
N VAL A 28 -19.52 36.20 8.08
CA VAL A 28 -18.26 36.95 8.15
C VAL A 28 -17.36 36.47 7.02
N ARG A 29 -17.36 37.27 5.96
CA ARG A 29 -16.22 37.37 5.04
C ARG A 29 -15.06 38.00 5.82
N GLY A 30 -13.87 37.44 5.65
CA GLY A 30 -12.61 38.14 5.81
C GLY A 30 -11.98 38.07 7.21
N LEU A 31 -11.13 37.06 7.41
CA LEU A 31 -9.92 37.20 8.22
C LEU A 31 -8.77 36.59 7.42
N ASP A 32 -7.89 37.47 6.95
CA ASP A 32 -6.56 37.14 6.46
C ASP A 32 -5.80 36.41 7.59
N VAL A 33 -5.40 35.17 7.34
CA VAL A 33 -4.35 34.50 8.11
C VAL A 33 -3.08 34.54 7.28
N GLY A 34 -2.32 35.62 7.47
CA GLY A 34 -0.96 35.75 6.96
C GLY A 34 -0.04 34.74 7.63
N GLY A 35 0.07 33.55 7.06
CA GLY A 35 1.22 32.67 7.22
C GLY A 35 2.23 33.01 6.11
N VAL A 36 3.34 33.63 6.46
CA VAL A 36 4.42 33.91 5.50
C VAL A 36 4.99 32.57 5.02
N GLU A 37 4.57 32.09 3.85
CA GLU A 37 5.29 31.05 3.12
C GLU A 37 6.73 31.54 2.95
N ALA A 38 7.70 30.84 3.54
CA ALA A 38 9.11 31.14 3.33
C ALA A 38 9.45 30.84 1.87
N ARG A 39 9.28 31.82 0.99
CA ARG A 39 9.62 31.71 -0.43
C ARG A 39 11.12 31.82 -0.63
N HIS A 40 11.63 31.09 -1.61
CA HIS A 40 13.05 31.17 -1.95
C HIS A 40 13.43 32.57 -2.43
N ALA A 41 14.43 33.18 -1.80
CA ALA A 41 15.04 34.42 -2.27
C ALA A 41 16.27 34.09 -3.15
N PHE A 42 16.09 34.08 -4.46
CA PHE A 42 17.13 33.70 -5.43
C PHE A 42 18.09 34.85 -5.76
N ARG A 43 19.34 34.51 -6.07
CA ARG A 43 20.34 35.42 -6.65
C ARG A 43 21.07 34.71 -7.79
N SER A 44 21.25 35.42 -8.90
CA SER A 44 22.07 34.96 -10.01
C SER A 44 23.51 34.70 -9.57
N LYS A 45 24.04 33.53 -9.91
CA LYS A 45 25.36 33.04 -9.53
C LYS A 45 26.03 32.37 -10.72
N GLN A 46 27.33 32.61 -10.86
CA GLN A 46 28.17 31.86 -11.77
C GLN A 46 28.74 30.61 -11.07
N PHE A 47 28.55 29.45 -11.68
CA PHE A 47 28.98 28.17 -11.14
C PHE A 47 30.31 27.76 -11.76
N ARG A 48 31.40 27.84 -10.98
CA ARG A 48 32.75 27.42 -11.41
C ARG A 48 32.91 25.89 -11.51
N LYS A 49 31.94 25.12 -11.00
CA LYS A 49 31.88 23.66 -11.07
C LYS A 49 30.48 23.26 -11.55
N THR A 50 30.39 22.30 -12.45
CA THR A 50 29.10 21.79 -12.94
C THR A 50 28.31 21.19 -11.79
N GLN A 51 27.22 21.85 -11.39
CA GLN A 51 26.24 21.34 -10.43
C GLN A 51 24.98 20.90 -11.18
N ARG A 52 24.05 20.19 -10.54
CA ARG A 52 22.74 19.86 -11.12
C ARG A 52 21.69 20.86 -10.64
N CYS A 53 20.73 21.16 -11.49
CA CYS A 53 19.56 21.96 -11.12
C CYS A 53 18.64 21.13 -10.22
N ASP A 54 18.29 21.64 -9.05
CA ASP A 54 17.46 20.93 -8.07
C ASP A 54 16.03 20.68 -8.56
N LEU A 55 15.56 21.45 -9.55
CA LEU A 55 14.23 21.29 -10.15
C LEU A 55 14.21 20.26 -11.29
N CYS A 56 15.06 20.42 -12.30
CA CYS A 56 15.02 19.60 -13.52
C CYS A 56 16.13 18.55 -13.61
N GLN A 57 17.04 18.51 -12.63
CA GLN A 57 18.17 17.58 -12.53
C GLN A 57 19.19 17.66 -13.68
N GLN A 58 19.05 18.63 -14.58
CA GLN A 58 19.99 18.88 -15.68
C GLN A 58 21.21 19.70 -15.21
N PRO A 59 22.37 19.59 -15.89
CA PRO A 59 23.58 20.31 -15.50
C PRO A 59 23.41 21.84 -15.57
N LEU A 60 23.81 22.54 -14.51
CA LEU A 60 24.03 23.98 -14.46
C LEU A 60 25.39 24.27 -15.10
N ARG A 61 25.37 24.75 -16.34
CA ARG A 61 26.57 25.17 -17.06
C ARG A 61 26.68 26.69 -16.94
N ASP A 62 27.68 27.11 -16.18
CA ASP A 62 28.17 28.48 -15.99
C ASP A 62 27.24 29.47 -15.26
N GLN A 63 25.94 29.58 -15.55
CA GLN A 63 25.05 30.57 -14.93
C GLN A 63 23.72 29.97 -14.44
N GLY A 64 23.28 30.34 -13.24
CA GLY A 64 21.99 29.93 -12.67
C GLY A 64 21.61 30.78 -11.45
N ALA A 65 20.54 30.40 -10.76
CA ALA A 65 20.05 31.04 -9.55
C ALA A 65 20.36 30.17 -8.32
N SER A 66 20.73 30.79 -7.20
CA SER A 66 20.92 30.10 -5.92
C SER A 66 20.16 30.82 -4.81
N CYS A 67 19.38 30.06 -4.02
CA CYS A 67 18.63 30.60 -2.90
C CYS A 67 19.58 31.01 -1.76
N ARG A 68 19.41 32.22 -1.25
CA ARG A 68 20.28 32.78 -0.18
C ARG A 68 20.19 32.02 1.14
N ALA A 69 19.06 31.35 1.41
CA ALA A 69 18.80 30.71 2.70
C ALA A 69 19.14 29.21 2.71
N CYS A 70 18.67 28.43 1.73
CA CYS A 70 18.84 26.97 1.71
C CYS A 70 19.83 26.44 0.67
N LYS A 71 20.47 27.34 -0.11
CA LYS A 71 21.37 27.01 -1.23
C LYS A 71 20.77 26.18 -2.37
N TYR A 72 19.44 26.05 -2.44
CA TYR A 72 18.74 25.51 -3.61
C TYR A 72 19.25 26.19 -4.89
N CYS A 73 19.77 25.43 -5.85
CA CYS A 73 20.37 25.89 -7.09
C CYS A 73 19.55 25.43 -8.29
N CYS A 74 19.11 26.37 -9.13
CA CYS A 74 18.38 26.05 -10.34
C CYS A 74 18.82 26.93 -11.52
N HIS A 75 18.37 26.60 -12.73
CA HIS A 75 18.59 27.46 -13.89
C HIS A 75 17.72 28.72 -13.77
N LEU A 76 18.12 29.82 -14.39
CA LEU A 76 17.33 31.06 -14.40
C LEU A 76 15.91 30.85 -14.96
N HIS A 77 15.74 30.00 -15.97
CA HIS A 77 14.40 29.65 -16.51
C HIS A 77 13.59 28.67 -15.62
N CYS A 78 14.23 28.06 -14.61
CA CYS A 78 13.60 27.16 -13.66
C CYS A 78 13.13 27.90 -12.40
N GLU A 79 13.74 29.04 -12.09
CA GLU A 79 13.42 29.89 -10.95
C GLU A 79 11.91 30.17 -10.79
N PRO A 80 11.17 30.66 -11.80
CA PRO A 80 9.72 30.93 -11.64
C PRO A 80 8.86 29.66 -11.51
N LYS A 81 9.44 28.47 -11.70
CA LYS A 81 8.75 27.17 -11.60
C LYS A 81 9.03 26.46 -10.27
N VAL A 82 9.78 27.08 -9.36
CA VAL A 82 10.06 26.53 -8.03
C VAL A 82 8.85 26.79 -7.12
N ILE A 83 8.05 25.76 -6.90
CA ILE A 83 6.85 25.79 -6.04
C ILE A 83 7.17 25.32 -4.61
N SER A 84 8.36 24.73 -4.39
CA SER A 84 8.79 24.27 -3.07
C SER A 84 9.01 25.42 -2.10
N SER A 85 8.66 25.20 -0.83
CA SER A 85 8.97 26.12 0.27
C SER A 85 10.46 26.09 0.63
N CYS A 86 11.02 27.24 0.98
CA CYS A 86 12.43 27.37 1.36
C CYS A 86 12.66 26.88 2.81
N ASP A 87 13.46 25.81 2.96
CA ASP A 87 13.92 25.33 4.28
C ASP A 87 15.43 25.56 4.47
N PRO A 88 15.86 26.52 5.33
CA PRO A 88 17.26 26.79 5.62
C PRO A 88 18.04 25.64 6.28
N LYS A 89 17.37 24.60 6.81
CA LYS A 89 18.01 23.53 7.61
C LYS A 89 18.65 22.40 6.80
N GLN A 90 18.48 22.35 5.47
CA GLN A 90 19.08 21.32 4.60
C GLN A 90 20.56 21.53 4.25
N SER A 91 21.23 22.59 4.74
CA SER A 91 22.54 22.98 4.21
C SER A 91 23.77 22.21 4.75
N TYR A 92 23.62 21.09 5.46
CA TYR A 92 24.76 20.43 6.14
C TYR A 92 25.11 18.99 5.76
N GLU A 93 24.41 18.32 4.83
CA GLU A 93 24.72 16.88 4.56
C GLU A 93 25.03 16.50 3.10
N LEU A 94 25.14 17.45 2.17
CA LEU A 94 25.42 17.12 0.76
C LEU A 94 26.77 17.66 0.28
N SER A 95 27.86 17.17 0.88
CA SER A 95 29.17 17.18 0.19
C SER A 95 30.19 16.27 0.86
N ARG A 96 30.19 14.97 0.50
CA ARG A 96 31.40 14.17 0.26
C ARG A 96 31.06 12.73 -0.14
N SER A 97 30.96 12.50 -1.44
CA SER A 97 31.25 11.20 -2.05
C SER A 97 31.72 11.41 -3.49
N GLU A 98 32.95 11.92 -3.65
CA GLU A 98 33.66 11.79 -4.93
C GLU A 98 34.19 10.37 -5.03
N SER A 99 33.64 9.63 -5.99
CA SER A 99 34.06 8.30 -6.42
C SER A 99 35.49 8.38 -7.00
N ARG A 100 36.47 7.79 -6.33
CA ARG A 100 37.77 7.47 -6.92
C ARG A 100 37.75 6.04 -7.44
N GLU A 101 37.58 5.90 -8.75
CA GLU A 101 37.94 4.70 -9.50
C GLU A 101 39.45 4.47 -9.40
N LEU A 102 39.86 3.28 -8.96
CA LEU A 102 41.21 2.77 -9.13
C LEU A 102 41.12 1.44 -9.89
N ARG A 103 41.63 1.50 -11.11
CA ARG A 103 41.92 0.37 -11.99
C ARG A 103 42.93 -0.54 -11.31
N HIS A 104 42.72 -1.85 -11.29
CA HIS A 104 43.83 -2.80 -11.37
C HIS A 104 43.47 -4.08 -12.11
N SER A 105 44.48 -4.49 -12.86
CA SER A 105 44.52 -5.47 -13.93
C SER A 105 44.53 -6.92 -13.44
N ARG A 106 44.17 -7.80 -14.38
CA ARG A 106 44.17 -9.26 -14.36
C ARG A 106 45.43 -9.91 -13.73
N ARG A 107 45.24 -10.95 -12.91
CA ARG A 107 46.00 -12.21 -12.99
C ARG A 107 45.29 -13.37 -12.28
N SER A 108 45.69 -14.58 -12.64
CA SER A 108 44.95 -15.85 -12.67
C SER A 108 45.36 -16.88 -11.61
N LYS A 109 44.46 -17.87 -11.35
CA LYS A 109 44.65 -19.27 -10.84
C LYS A 109 44.77 -19.54 -9.31
N SER A 110 43.66 -20.03 -8.72
CA SER A 110 43.37 -21.31 -8.00
C SER A 110 44.42 -22.00 -7.06
N PRO A 111 44.04 -23.01 -6.22
CA PRO A 111 43.33 -22.93 -4.93
C PRO A 111 44.07 -23.66 -3.76
N GLY A 112 43.77 -23.36 -2.50
CA GLY A 112 44.31 -24.12 -1.37
C GLY A 112 43.95 -23.64 0.04
N SER A 113 43.03 -24.39 0.67
CA SER A 113 43.01 -24.88 2.06
C SER A 113 43.21 -23.94 3.29
N ARG A 114 42.31 -24.18 4.26
CA ARG A 114 42.37 -24.01 5.74
C ARG A 114 41.77 -22.74 6.39
N SER A 115 40.63 -23.02 7.02
CA SER A 115 40.12 -22.56 8.32
C SER A 115 40.94 -21.51 9.08
N LEU A 116 40.27 -20.40 9.41
CA LEU A 116 40.51 -19.59 10.62
C LEU A 116 39.23 -18.82 10.94
N GLU A 117 38.71 -19.09 12.13
CA GLU A 117 37.62 -18.38 12.78
C GLU A 117 37.90 -16.87 12.76
N ARG A 118 36.92 -16.09 12.29
CA ARG A 118 36.97 -14.64 12.36
C ARG A 118 35.78 -14.16 13.18
N THR A 119 36.08 -13.89 14.45
CA THR A 119 35.27 -13.11 15.39
C THR A 119 34.68 -11.91 14.64
N ARG A 120 33.35 -11.91 14.48
CA ARG A 120 32.63 -10.82 13.81
C ARG A 120 32.71 -9.58 14.67
N SER A 121 33.30 -8.52 14.13
CA SER A 121 33.28 -7.20 14.77
C SER A 121 31.83 -6.70 14.92
N PRO A 122 31.48 -5.94 15.97
CA PRO A 122 30.11 -5.46 16.24
C PRO A 122 29.46 -4.72 15.05
N ARG A 123 30.27 -4.01 14.26
CA ARG A 123 29.82 -3.24 13.07
C ARG A 123 29.28 -4.10 11.93
N SER A 124 29.59 -5.40 11.89
CA SER A 124 29.06 -6.33 10.89
C SER A 124 27.68 -6.87 11.24
N LEU A 125 27.33 -6.88 12.54
CA LEU A 125 26.00 -7.25 13.02
C LEU A 125 25.00 -6.11 12.74
N GLU A 126 25.37 -4.86 12.99
CA GLU A 126 24.52 -3.69 12.71
C GLU A 126 24.17 -3.55 11.22
N ARG A 127 25.09 -3.87 10.31
CA ARG A 127 24.84 -3.86 8.86
C ARG A 127 24.07 -5.11 8.36
N GLN A 128 24.01 -6.19 9.15
CA GLN A 128 23.17 -7.37 8.86
C GLN A 128 21.76 -7.25 9.45
N LEU A 129 21.59 -6.50 10.54
CA LEU A 129 20.29 -6.22 11.16
C LEU A 129 19.44 -5.26 10.33
N SER A 130 20.05 -4.39 9.51
CA SER A 130 19.33 -3.42 8.67
C SER A 130 18.52 -4.03 7.52
N PHE A 131 18.59 -5.35 7.30
CA PHE A 131 17.87 -6.06 6.24
C PHE A 131 16.82 -7.06 6.73
N ALA A 132 16.63 -7.22 8.05
CA ALA A 132 15.93 -8.37 8.59
C ALA A 132 14.56 -8.04 9.23
N MET A 133 14.39 -6.84 9.78
CA MET A 133 13.15 -6.34 10.41
C MET A 133 13.26 -4.81 10.59
N ASP A 134 12.16 -4.09 10.50
CA ASP A 134 12.06 -2.66 10.80
C ASP A 134 11.10 -2.45 11.98
N VAL A 135 11.59 -1.79 13.04
CA VAL A 135 10.83 -1.46 14.25
C VAL A 135 10.89 0.05 14.45
N THR A 136 9.75 0.73 14.32
CA THR A 136 9.68 2.18 14.46
C THR A 136 8.56 2.58 15.42
N TYR A 137 8.89 3.45 16.38
CA TYR A 137 7.88 4.16 17.16
C TYR A 137 7.32 5.29 16.28
N VAL A 138 6.06 5.16 15.88
CA VAL A 138 5.35 6.19 15.11
C VAL A 138 4.81 7.26 16.05
N THR A 139 4.29 6.85 17.20
CA THR A 139 3.96 7.72 18.33
C THR A 139 4.44 7.05 19.61
N GLU A 140 4.16 7.65 20.77
CA GLU A 140 4.43 6.99 22.06
C GLU A 140 3.58 5.71 22.25
N LYS A 141 2.39 5.69 21.62
CA LYS A 141 1.41 4.60 21.74
C LYS A 141 1.34 3.66 20.54
N ILE A 142 1.96 4.00 19.40
CA ILE A 142 1.92 3.17 18.18
C ILE A 142 3.33 2.80 17.74
N ILE A 143 3.61 1.50 17.68
CA ILE A 143 4.86 0.94 17.15
C ILE A 143 4.55 0.12 15.90
N VAL A 144 5.29 0.37 14.83
CA VAL A 144 5.23 -0.40 13.59
C VAL A 144 6.37 -1.41 13.59
N VAL A 145 6.04 -2.68 13.33
CA VAL A 145 7.00 -3.77 13.17
C VAL A 145 6.75 -4.45 11.83
N THR A 146 7.72 -4.33 10.91
CA THR A 146 7.61 -4.94 9.58
C THR A 146 8.75 -5.89 9.27
N PHE A 147 8.42 -7.00 8.62
CA PHE A 147 9.38 -8.00 8.15
C PHE A 147 9.34 -8.08 6.62
N PRO A 148 10.49 -8.16 5.95
CA PRO A 148 10.57 -8.15 4.50
C PRO A 148 9.95 -9.41 3.86
N GLU A 149 9.49 -9.27 2.63
CA GLU A 149 9.08 -10.38 1.77
C GLU A 149 10.29 -11.27 1.43
N GLY A 150 10.10 -12.60 1.52
CA GLY A 150 11.14 -13.58 1.16
C GLY A 150 12.22 -13.84 2.21
N GLY A 151 12.06 -13.34 3.44
CA GLY A 151 12.92 -13.72 4.56
C GLY A 151 12.75 -15.18 4.97
N LEU A 152 13.84 -15.85 5.36
CA LEU A 152 13.78 -17.22 5.90
C LEU A 152 12.97 -17.23 7.21
N ASP A 153 12.14 -18.26 7.40
CA ASP A 153 11.32 -18.39 8.61
C ASP A 153 12.16 -18.46 9.89
N THR A 154 13.38 -19.00 9.83
CA THR A 154 14.34 -18.98 10.94
C THR A 154 14.79 -17.57 11.33
N THR A 155 15.05 -16.71 10.34
CA THR A 155 15.39 -15.30 10.56
C THR A 155 14.21 -14.52 11.10
N TYR A 156 13.02 -14.72 10.54
CA TYR A 156 11.77 -14.14 11.04
C TYR A 156 11.60 -14.48 12.52
N ARG A 157 11.70 -15.78 12.88
CA ARG A 157 11.54 -16.26 14.26
C ARG A 157 12.57 -15.66 15.21
N SER A 158 13.85 -15.60 14.81
CA SER A 158 14.91 -15.00 15.64
C SER A 158 14.63 -13.52 15.94
N ASN A 159 14.27 -12.75 14.91
CA ASN A 159 13.95 -11.33 15.05
C ASN A 159 12.65 -11.12 15.85
N LEU A 160 11.67 -12.02 15.68
CA LEU A 160 10.43 -12.00 16.44
C LEU A 160 10.67 -12.23 17.94
N LYS A 161 11.58 -13.15 18.31
CA LYS A 161 12.01 -13.33 19.71
C LYS A 161 12.63 -12.04 20.26
N GLU A 162 13.50 -11.40 19.49
CA GLU A 162 14.20 -10.18 19.91
C GLU A 162 13.23 -9.00 20.12
N VAL A 163 12.32 -8.74 19.17
CA VAL A 163 11.35 -7.66 19.30
C VAL A 163 10.37 -7.94 20.43
N THR A 164 9.90 -9.18 20.58
CA THR A 164 9.01 -9.56 21.69
C THR A 164 9.68 -9.33 23.04
N ARG A 165 10.96 -9.73 23.17
CA ARG A 165 11.75 -9.48 24.39
C ARG A 165 11.84 -7.98 24.67
N MET A 166 12.17 -7.17 23.66
CA MET A 166 12.21 -5.70 23.80
C MET A 166 10.87 -5.13 24.25
N LEU A 167 9.76 -5.55 23.63
CA LEU A 167 8.41 -5.08 23.96
C LEU A 167 8.03 -5.43 25.40
N ARG A 168 8.28 -6.66 25.85
CA ARG A 168 8.04 -7.07 27.24
C ARG A 168 8.90 -6.30 28.23
N THR A 169 10.18 -6.07 27.93
CA THR A 169 11.06 -5.30 28.82
C THR A 169 10.62 -3.83 28.94
N LYS A 170 10.16 -3.21 27.85
CA LYS A 170 9.79 -1.77 27.86
C LYS A 170 8.36 -1.52 28.33
N HIS A 171 7.41 -2.36 27.94
CA HIS A 171 5.98 -2.12 28.08
C HIS A 171 5.28 -3.14 28.98
N GLY A 172 5.99 -4.15 29.48
CA GLY A 172 5.42 -5.20 30.33
C GLY A 172 4.25 -5.91 29.64
N ASN A 173 3.07 -5.86 30.27
CA ASN A 173 1.80 -6.39 29.76
C ASN A 173 0.88 -5.30 29.16
N LYS A 174 1.40 -4.09 28.92
CA LYS A 174 0.65 -2.95 28.38
C LYS A 174 0.80 -2.80 26.87
N TYR A 175 1.10 -3.88 26.16
CA TYR A 175 1.12 -3.88 24.70
C TYR A 175 0.30 -5.02 24.13
N THR A 176 -0.37 -4.75 23.00
CA THR A 176 -1.06 -5.77 22.21
C THR A 176 -0.55 -5.75 20.77
N VAL A 177 -0.44 -6.93 20.17
CA VAL A 177 0.00 -7.08 18.77
C VAL A 177 -1.21 -7.13 17.86
N PHE A 178 -1.35 -6.14 16.99
CA PHE A 178 -2.29 -6.15 15.88
C PHE A 178 -1.63 -6.85 14.69
N ASN A 179 -1.91 -8.14 14.53
CA ASN A 179 -1.36 -8.92 13.42
C ASN A 179 -2.14 -8.63 12.14
N LEU A 180 -1.48 -7.98 11.17
CA LEU A 180 -2.05 -7.67 9.86
C LEU A 180 -1.68 -8.72 8.80
N SER A 181 -0.95 -9.77 9.18
CA SER A 181 -0.51 -10.86 8.30
C SER A 181 -1.23 -12.17 8.60
N GLU A 182 -0.88 -13.24 7.89
CA GLU A 182 -1.38 -14.59 8.19
C GLU A 182 -1.15 -14.96 9.66
N LYS A 183 -2.07 -15.76 10.19
CA LYS A 183 -1.96 -16.31 11.55
C LYS A 183 -0.76 -17.24 11.62
N ARG A 184 0.04 -17.14 12.68
CA ARG A 184 1.22 -17.99 12.89
C ARG A 184 1.31 -18.48 14.34
N HIS A 185 1.80 -19.71 14.52
CA HIS A 185 1.94 -20.30 15.84
C HIS A 185 3.09 -19.64 16.64
N ASP A 186 4.20 -19.32 15.98
CA ASP A 186 5.34 -18.65 16.61
C ASP A 186 4.97 -17.28 17.20
N LEU A 187 4.19 -16.47 16.48
CA LEU A 187 3.67 -15.18 16.93
C LEU A 187 2.74 -15.32 18.13
N ALA A 188 1.78 -16.25 18.04
CA ALA A 188 0.82 -16.58 19.11
C ALA A 188 1.47 -17.09 20.40
N ARG A 189 2.54 -17.88 20.29
CA ARG A 189 3.26 -18.40 21.46
C ARG A 189 4.10 -17.34 22.16
N LEU A 190 4.69 -16.41 21.41
CA LEU A 190 5.60 -15.41 21.97
C LEU A 190 4.88 -14.24 22.65
N ASN A 191 3.65 -13.92 22.22
CA ASN A 191 2.90 -12.76 22.69
C ASN A 191 1.59 -13.20 23.35
N SER A 192 1.33 -12.74 24.56
CA SER A 192 0.13 -13.09 25.32
C SER A 192 -1.14 -12.36 24.86
N GLN A 193 -1.00 -11.23 24.15
CA GLN A 193 -2.11 -10.40 23.67
C GLN A 193 -1.93 -10.12 22.18
N ILE A 194 -2.81 -10.73 21.37
CA ILE A 194 -2.80 -10.58 19.91
C ILE A 194 -4.22 -10.36 19.42
N ALA A 195 -4.39 -9.35 18.58
CA ALA A 195 -5.59 -9.10 17.81
C ALA A 195 -5.33 -9.47 16.34
N GLU A 196 -6.02 -10.51 15.86
CA GLU A 196 -5.83 -11.07 14.53
C GLU A 196 -6.71 -10.37 13.50
N PHE A 197 -6.09 -9.59 12.62
CA PHE A 197 -6.77 -8.81 11.59
C PHE A 197 -6.20 -9.03 10.18
N GLY A 198 -5.45 -10.10 9.94
CA GLY A 198 -4.66 -10.25 8.73
C GLY A 198 -5.43 -10.46 7.43
N TRP A 199 -4.86 -9.97 6.31
CA TRP A 199 -5.32 -10.21 4.93
C TRP A 199 -4.13 -10.46 3.99
N PRO A 200 -4.34 -10.98 2.76
CA PRO A 200 -3.23 -11.27 1.84
C PRO A 200 -2.34 -10.07 1.56
N ALA A 201 -1.03 -10.34 1.38
CA ALA A 201 -0.05 -9.31 1.10
C ALA A 201 -0.39 -8.62 -0.22
N HIS A 202 0.00 -7.35 -0.33
CA HIS A 202 -0.18 -6.55 -1.55
C HIS A 202 -1.65 -6.32 -1.95
N LEU A 203 -2.61 -6.67 -1.09
CA LEU A 203 -4.03 -6.39 -1.27
C LEU A 203 -4.53 -5.35 -0.27
N SER A 204 -5.76 -4.91 -0.50
CA SER A 204 -6.55 -4.07 0.39
C SER A 204 -7.52 -4.95 1.20
N PRO A 205 -7.70 -4.69 2.49
CA PRO A 205 -8.68 -5.40 3.31
C PRO A 205 -10.11 -4.95 2.98
N PRO A 206 -11.13 -5.76 3.30
CA PRO A 206 -12.52 -5.31 3.30
C PRO A 206 -12.70 -4.04 4.14
N LEU A 207 -13.61 -3.15 3.73
CA LEU A 207 -13.86 -1.90 4.47
C LEU A 207 -14.36 -2.15 5.91
N GLU A 208 -15.08 -3.26 6.15
CA GLU A 208 -15.48 -3.69 7.51
C GLU A 208 -14.29 -3.82 8.45
N ARG A 209 -13.22 -4.40 7.91
CA ARG A 209 -12.05 -4.78 8.67
C ARG A 209 -11.29 -3.55 9.10
N LEU A 210 -11.22 -2.52 8.25
CA LEU A 210 -10.66 -1.22 8.62
C LEU A 210 -11.42 -0.59 9.78
N CYS A 211 -12.75 -0.56 9.70
CA CYS A 211 -13.59 -0.06 10.79
C CYS A 211 -13.33 -0.82 12.11
N THR A 212 -13.29 -2.15 12.03
CA THR A 212 -13.05 -3.01 13.20
C THR A 212 -11.67 -2.77 13.82
N ILE A 213 -10.62 -2.65 12.99
CA ILE A 213 -9.27 -2.33 13.46
C ILE A 213 -9.23 -0.97 14.14
N CYS A 214 -9.83 0.07 13.53
CA CYS A 214 -9.85 1.42 14.11
C CYS A 214 -10.56 1.44 15.46
N LYS A 215 -11.74 0.81 15.58
CA LYS A 215 -12.46 0.68 16.86
C LYS A 215 -11.67 -0.10 17.91
N SER A 216 -10.98 -1.16 17.49
CA SER A 216 -10.14 -1.96 18.40
C SER A 216 -8.92 -1.19 18.88
N LEU A 217 -8.27 -0.38 18.04
CA LEU A 217 -7.18 0.51 18.43
C LEU A 217 -7.67 1.56 19.43
N ASP A 218 -8.78 2.21 19.10
CA ASP A 218 -9.38 3.24 19.93
C ASP A 218 -9.77 2.71 21.31
N SER A 219 -10.49 1.57 21.37
CA SER A 219 -10.84 0.90 22.61
C SER A 219 -9.61 0.50 23.43
N TRP A 220 -8.54 0.01 22.78
CA TRP A 220 -7.30 -0.35 23.46
C TRP A 220 -6.63 0.86 24.13
N PHE A 221 -6.57 2.01 23.45
CA PHE A 221 -5.97 3.22 24.01
C PHE A 221 -6.82 3.89 25.09
N HIS A 222 -8.15 3.72 25.06
CA HIS A 222 -9.05 4.20 26.10
C HIS A 222 -9.01 3.33 27.36
N ALA A 223 -8.72 2.03 27.23
CA ALA A 223 -8.69 1.11 28.37
C ALA A 223 -7.57 1.42 29.39
N ASP A 224 -6.42 1.92 28.94
CA ASP A 224 -5.33 2.38 29.81
C ASP A 224 -4.44 3.41 29.10
N SER A 225 -4.09 4.49 29.78
CA SER A 225 -3.19 5.53 29.27
C SER A 225 -1.80 5.02 28.87
N GLN A 226 -1.32 3.93 29.47
CA GLN A 226 -0.02 3.30 29.21
C GLN A 226 -0.06 2.27 28.09
N ASN A 227 -1.22 2.01 27.49
CA ASN A 227 -1.36 1.01 26.44
C ASN A 227 -0.67 1.41 25.14
N VAL A 228 0.06 0.45 24.57
CA VAL A 228 0.80 0.57 23.31
C VAL A 228 0.28 -0.46 22.30
N ALA A 229 0.03 -0.05 21.06
CA ALA A 229 -0.38 -0.94 19.98
C ALA A 229 0.81 -1.24 19.06
N ILE A 230 1.00 -2.52 18.73
CA ILE A 230 2.04 -2.96 17.80
C ILE A 230 1.40 -3.36 16.47
N LEU A 231 1.60 -2.55 15.43
CA LEU A 231 1.15 -2.87 14.07
C LEU A 231 2.17 -3.79 13.41
N HIS A 232 1.85 -5.08 13.35
CA HIS A 232 2.72 -6.13 12.82
C HIS A 232 2.37 -6.49 11.36
N SER A 233 3.36 -6.50 10.47
CA SER A 233 3.21 -7.04 9.11
C SER A 233 4.44 -7.81 8.62
N LYS A 234 4.25 -9.02 8.12
CA LYS A 234 5.25 -9.83 7.39
C LYS A 234 4.93 -9.77 5.89
N GLY A 235 5.95 -9.52 5.08
CA GLY A 235 5.86 -9.45 3.63
C GLY A 235 5.88 -8.02 3.12
N ASP A 236 4.81 -7.26 3.36
CA ASP A 236 4.66 -5.91 2.82
C ASP A 236 4.39 -4.84 3.90
N LYS A 237 4.90 -3.63 3.64
CA LYS A 237 4.61 -2.43 4.44
C LYS A 237 3.25 -1.81 4.11
N GLY A 238 2.66 -2.19 2.98
CA GLY A 238 1.41 -1.64 2.47
C GLY A 238 0.25 -1.84 3.46
N ARG A 239 0.15 -3.02 4.08
CA ARG A 239 -0.88 -3.30 5.11
C ARG A 239 -0.84 -2.32 6.28
N VAL A 240 0.35 -2.05 6.80
CA VAL A 240 0.54 -1.05 7.87
C VAL A 240 0.15 0.35 7.38
N GLY A 241 0.54 0.69 6.15
CA GLY A 241 0.13 1.94 5.50
C GLY A 241 -1.38 2.13 5.47
N VAL A 242 -2.12 1.10 5.08
CA VAL A 242 -3.59 1.14 5.07
C VAL A 242 -4.15 1.38 6.48
N VAL A 243 -3.71 0.63 7.48
CA VAL A 243 -4.24 0.75 8.86
C VAL A 243 -3.89 2.08 9.48
N LEU A 244 -2.63 2.52 9.36
CA LEU A 244 -2.18 3.77 9.94
C LEU A 244 -2.91 4.97 9.31
N ALA A 245 -3.11 4.96 7.99
CA ALA A 245 -3.86 6.01 7.31
C ALA A 245 -5.35 5.99 7.68
N ALA A 246 -5.97 4.81 7.71
CA ALA A 246 -7.36 4.66 8.14
C ALA A 246 -7.55 5.16 9.57
N TYR A 247 -6.65 4.82 10.49
CA TYR A 247 -6.72 5.28 11.88
C TYR A 247 -6.44 6.77 12.04
N LEU A 248 -5.51 7.34 11.26
CA LEU A 248 -5.27 8.78 11.21
C LEU A 248 -6.54 9.54 10.78
N HIS A 249 -7.25 9.05 9.77
CA HIS A 249 -8.52 9.64 9.33
C HIS A 249 -9.64 9.42 10.36
N TYR A 250 -9.75 8.21 10.90
CA TYR A 250 -10.71 7.89 11.96
C TYR A 250 -10.59 8.84 13.16
N THR A 251 -9.38 9.05 13.68
CA THR A 251 -9.10 9.96 14.80
C THR A 251 -9.20 11.44 14.44
N SER A 252 -9.25 11.80 13.16
CA SER A 252 -9.53 13.18 12.72
C SER A 252 -11.01 13.51 12.66
N ILE A 253 -11.86 12.49 12.56
CA ILE A 253 -13.32 12.63 12.44
C ILE A 253 -14.01 12.27 13.77
N CYS A 254 -13.58 11.20 14.43
CA CYS A 254 -14.29 10.60 15.56
C CYS A 254 -13.62 10.88 16.93
N ALA A 255 -12.47 11.56 16.99
CA ALA A 255 -11.71 11.72 18.24
C ALA A 255 -11.39 13.19 18.56
N SER A 256 -11.23 13.48 19.85
CA SER A 256 -10.99 14.82 20.38
C SER A 256 -9.64 15.45 19.95
N ASP A 257 -9.53 16.77 20.12
CA ASP A 257 -8.36 17.58 19.73
C ASP A 257 -7.06 17.23 20.48
N ASN A 258 -7.15 16.51 21.61
CA ASN A 258 -6.01 16.12 22.43
C ASN A 258 -5.03 15.16 21.74
N GLN A 259 -5.34 14.66 20.53
CA GLN A 259 -4.49 13.77 19.73
C GLN A 259 -3.76 14.48 18.57
N ALA A 260 -3.75 15.82 18.51
CA ALA A 260 -3.20 16.57 17.38
C ALA A 260 -1.72 16.26 17.06
N LEU A 261 -0.88 16.10 18.08
CA LEU A 261 0.55 15.78 17.90
C LEU A 261 0.75 14.35 17.37
N ASP A 262 -0.05 13.40 17.88
CA ASP A 262 -0.05 12.03 17.39
C ASP A 262 -0.49 11.99 15.92
N ARG A 263 -1.54 12.73 15.55
CA ARG A 263 -1.99 12.85 14.16
C ARG A 263 -0.90 13.41 13.24
N LEU A 264 -0.17 14.44 13.68
CA LEU A 264 0.94 15.00 12.92
C LEU A 264 2.07 13.98 12.72
N THR A 265 2.43 13.25 13.76
CA THR A 265 3.53 12.29 13.71
C THR A 265 3.17 11.06 12.88
N MET A 266 1.94 10.55 13.04
CA MET A 266 1.37 9.51 12.18
C MET A 266 1.36 9.93 10.71
N ARG A 267 0.91 11.16 10.41
CA ARG A 267 0.89 11.69 9.03
C ARG A 267 2.27 11.73 8.40
N ARG A 268 3.27 12.28 9.11
CA ARG A 268 4.65 12.34 8.62
C ARG A 268 5.22 10.95 8.34
N TYR A 269 5.05 10.02 9.28
CA TYR A 269 5.52 8.65 9.07
C TYR A 269 4.83 7.98 7.88
N TYR A 270 3.51 8.16 7.75
CA TYR A 270 2.74 7.66 6.61
C TYR A 270 3.28 8.21 5.28
N GLU A 271 3.42 9.52 5.14
CA GLU A 271 3.88 10.19 3.92
C GLU A 271 5.34 9.82 3.57
N ASP A 272 6.23 9.82 4.56
CA ASP A 272 7.67 9.61 4.35
C ASP A 272 8.06 8.15 4.14
N LYS A 273 7.39 7.21 4.82
CA LYS A 273 7.84 5.81 4.94
C LYS A 273 6.90 4.80 4.29
N LEU A 274 5.60 5.07 4.22
CA LEU A 274 4.61 4.07 3.81
C LEU A 274 3.99 4.39 2.45
N TYR A 275 3.63 5.65 2.20
CA TYR A 275 2.82 6.07 1.06
C TYR A 275 3.38 5.57 -0.27
N SER A 276 4.67 5.80 -0.53
CA SER A 276 5.34 5.40 -1.77
C SER A 276 5.38 3.88 -2.01
N SER A 277 5.29 3.08 -0.94
CA SER A 277 5.32 1.61 -1.00
C SER A 277 3.93 0.98 -1.15
N MET A 278 2.86 1.77 -1.00
CA MET A 278 1.49 1.27 -1.13
C MET A 278 1.07 1.12 -2.59
N HIS A 279 0.31 0.06 -2.85
CA HIS A 279 -0.33 -0.14 -4.14
C HIS A 279 -1.49 0.84 -4.38
N PRO A 280 -1.81 1.17 -5.64
CA PRO A 280 -2.96 2.00 -5.99
C PRO A 280 -4.27 1.57 -5.31
N SER A 281 -4.58 0.26 -5.30
CA SER A 281 -5.76 -0.26 -4.62
C SER A 281 -5.77 0.00 -3.12
N GLN A 282 -4.63 -0.09 -2.44
CA GLN A 282 -4.52 0.19 -1.01
C GLN A 282 -4.83 1.65 -0.70
N ARG A 283 -4.30 2.58 -1.51
CA ARG A 283 -4.60 4.01 -1.38
C ARG A 283 -6.08 4.30 -1.67
N ARG A 284 -6.65 3.63 -2.67
CA ARG A 284 -8.08 3.73 -3.01
C ARG A 284 -8.98 3.31 -1.86
N TYR A 285 -8.65 2.21 -1.17
CA TYR A 285 -9.45 1.74 -0.03
C TYR A 285 -9.33 2.65 1.19
N VAL A 286 -8.18 3.28 1.43
CA VAL A 286 -8.06 4.34 2.44
C VAL A 286 -8.98 5.51 2.09
N HIS A 287 -8.96 5.96 0.83
CA HIS A 287 -9.86 7.02 0.37
C HIS A 287 -11.34 6.64 0.53
N TYR A 288 -11.74 5.43 0.12
CA TYR A 288 -13.11 4.94 0.31
C TYR A 288 -13.53 4.95 1.77
N PHE A 289 -12.65 4.49 2.67
CA PHE A 289 -12.93 4.49 4.10
C PHE A 289 -13.11 5.91 4.64
N THR A 290 -12.25 6.85 4.26
CA THR A 290 -12.35 8.27 4.66
C THR A 290 -13.64 8.93 4.17
N GLU A 291 -14.00 8.72 2.89
CA GLU A 291 -15.21 9.30 2.30
C GLU A 291 -16.49 8.68 2.84
N LEU A 292 -16.46 7.39 3.19
CA LEU A 292 -17.53 6.75 3.95
C LEU A 292 -17.63 7.40 5.33
N LEU A 293 -16.56 7.44 6.13
CA LEU A 293 -16.59 8.04 7.46
C LEU A 293 -17.10 9.48 7.47
N SER A 294 -16.81 10.25 6.41
CA SER A 294 -17.25 11.65 6.28
C SER A 294 -18.69 11.79 5.76
N GLY A 295 -19.35 10.69 5.40
CA GLY A 295 -20.71 10.67 4.85
C GLY A 295 -20.84 11.10 3.38
N ASN A 296 -19.72 11.34 2.70
CA ASN A 296 -19.69 11.74 1.29
C ASN A 296 -20.05 10.59 0.34
N ILE A 297 -19.67 9.36 0.69
CA ILE A 297 -20.11 8.14 0.01
C ILE A 297 -21.18 7.45 0.84
N LYS A 298 -22.27 7.05 0.19
CA LYS A 298 -23.32 6.25 0.83
C LYS A 298 -23.13 4.78 0.50
N MET A 299 -23.31 3.92 1.50
CA MET A 299 -23.31 2.48 1.28
C MET A 299 -24.48 2.09 0.37
N ASN A 300 -24.15 1.51 -0.77
CA ASN A 300 -25.10 0.84 -1.65
C ASN A 300 -24.91 -0.67 -1.51
N ASN A 301 -26.00 -1.35 -1.17
CA ASN A 301 -26.06 -2.79 -0.95
C ASN A 301 -26.66 -3.57 -2.13
N ASN A 302 -27.07 -2.87 -3.19
CA ASN A 302 -27.60 -3.53 -4.38
C ASN A 302 -26.46 -4.18 -5.17
N ALA A 303 -26.74 -5.36 -5.72
CA ALA A 303 -25.81 -6.00 -6.64
C ALA A 303 -25.76 -5.22 -7.96
N LEU A 304 -24.56 -5.04 -8.50
CA LEU A 304 -24.33 -4.55 -9.85
C LEU A 304 -23.94 -5.72 -10.75
N TYR A 305 -24.42 -5.73 -11.98
CA TYR A 305 -24.19 -6.83 -12.92
C TYR A 305 -23.10 -6.43 -13.91
N LEU A 306 -21.93 -7.08 -13.84
CA LEU A 306 -20.83 -6.86 -14.77
C LEU A 306 -21.08 -7.63 -16.07
N HIS A 307 -21.03 -6.93 -17.20
CA HIS A 307 -21.26 -7.47 -18.54
C HIS A 307 -20.01 -7.63 -19.37
N HIS A 308 -19.12 -6.63 -19.32
CA HIS A 308 -17.92 -6.61 -20.14
C HIS A 308 -16.73 -6.13 -19.33
N LEU A 309 -15.59 -6.77 -19.58
CA LEU A 309 -14.28 -6.27 -19.22
C LEU A 309 -13.55 -5.92 -20.51
N ILE A 310 -13.08 -4.68 -20.62
CA ILE A 310 -12.38 -4.19 -21.81
C ILE A 310 -10.99 -3.71 -21.39
N LEU A 311 -9.96 -4.26 -22.00
CA LEU A 311 -8.57 -3.82 -21.84
C LEU A 311 -8.18 -2.98 -23.06
N HIS A 312 -7.98 -1.68 -22.83
CA HIS A 312 -7.49 -0.73 -23.84
C HIS A 312 -5.97 -0.63 -23.76
N GLY A 313 -5.30 -0.63 -24.92
CA GLY A 313 -3.84 -0.65 -24.98
C GLY A 313 -3.28 -2.03 -24.59
N ILE A 314 -2.91 -2.82 -25.59
CA ILE A 314 -2.49 -4.22 -25.35
C ILE A 314 -1.08 -4.28 -24.74
N PRO A 315 -0.92 -4.92 -23.56
CA PRO A 315 0.39 -5.08 -22.94
C PRO A 315 1.32 -6.03 -23.70
N ASN A 316 2.62 -5.76 -23.67
CA ASN A 316 3.65 -6.56 -24.35
C ASN A 316 4.30 -7.57 -23.39
N PHE A 317 3.69 -8.74 -23.24
CA PHE A 317 4.17 -9.82 -22.35
C PHE A 317 4.71 -11.05 -23.10
N ASP A 318 4.49 -11.16 -24.40
CA ASP A 318 4.92 -12.30 -25.22
C ASP A 318 6.26 -12.06 -25.97
N ASN A 319 6.92 -10.93 -25.70
CA ASN A 319 8.15 -10.45 -26.36
C ASN A 319 8.01 -10.21 -27.88
N ARG A 320 6.79 -10.20 -28.42
CA ARG A 320 6.47 -9.91 -29.81
C ARG A 320 5.40 -8.82 -29.94
N GLY A 321 5.15 -8.06 -28.88
CA GLY A 321 4.20 -6.95 -28.89
C GLY A 321 2.78 -7.33 -28.44
N GLY A 322 2.55 -8.55 -27.96
CA GLY A 322 1.23 -9.01 -27.53
C GLY A 322 1.21 -9.66 -26.15
N CYS A 323 0.05 -10.20 -25.77
CA CYS A 323 -0.12 -10.98 -24.54
C CYS A 323 -1.19 -12.06 -24.69
N ARG A 324 -1.22 -12.98 -23.73
CA ARG A 324 -2.25 -14.03 -23.61
C ARG A 324 -3.01 -13.88 -22.30
N PRO A 325 -3.90 -12.87 -22.21
CA PRO A 325 -4.53 -12.53 -20.95
C PRO A 325 -5.67 -13.49 -20.60
N PHE A 326 -5.86 -13.73 -19.31
CA PHE A 326 -7.09 -14.26 -18.74
C PHE A 326 -7.39 -13.53 -17.43
N PHE A 327 -8.67 -13.48 -17.08
CA PHE A 327 -9.18 -12.68 -15.97
C PHE A 327 -9.77 -13.58 -14.89
N LYS A 328 -9.53 -13.22 -13.63
CA LYS A 328 -10.22 -13.80 -12.47
C LYS A 328 -10.87 -12.67 -11.67
N ILE A 329 -12.14 -12.84 -11.32
CA ILE A 329 -12.90 -11.90 -10.49
C ILE A 329 -13.15 -12.58 -9.16
N TYR A 330 -12.87 -11.86 -8.08
CA TYR A 330 -13.11 -12.31 -6.72
C TYR A 330 -14.04 -11.34 -6.01
N GLN A 331 -14.95 -11.89 -5.21
CA GLN A 331 -15.77 -11.15 -4.27
C GLN A 331 -15.57 -11.77 -2.88
N GLY A 332 -15.22 -10.97 -1.88
CA GLY A 332 -14.90 -11.49 -0.55
C GLY A 332 -13.80 -12.54 -0.57
N MET A 333 -12.77 -12.34 -1.40
CA MET A 333 -11.67 -13.29 -1.64
C MET A 333 -12.07 -14.63 -2.29
N GLN A 334 -13.34 -14.86 -2.60
CA GLN A 334 -13.81 -16.06 -3.31
C GLN A 334 -13.84 -15.82 -4.82
N PRO A 335 -13.29 -16.73 -5.65
CA PRO A 335 -13.34 -16.59 -7.10
C PRO A 335 -14.78 -16.80 -7.61
N VAL A 336 -15.39 -15.74 -8.15
CA VAL A 336 -16.76 -15.78 -8.70
C VAL A 336 -16.80 -15.94 -10.21
N TYR A 337 -15.72 -15.55 -10.91
CA TYR A 337 -15.62 -15.69 -12.36
C TYR A 337 -14.17 -15.93 -12.79
N THR A 338 -13.97 -16.74 -13.82
CA THR A 338 -12.68 -16.94 -14.50
C THR A 338 -12.91 -17.04 -16.00
N SER A 339 -12.27 -16.17 -16.78
CA SER A 339 -12.39 -16.19 -18.23
C SER A 339 -11.57 -17.32 -18.88
N GLY A 340 -11.85 -17.58 -20.16
CA GLY A 340 -10.90 -18.28 -21.04
C GLY A 340 -9.61 -17.49 -21.26
N VAL A 341 -8.64 -18.10 -21.94
CA VAL A 341 -7.39 -17.42 -22.32
C VAL A 341 -7.57 -16.77 -23.68
N HIS A 342 -7.36 -15.46 -23.74
CA HIS A 342 -7.45 -14.67 -24.97
C HIS A 342 -6.06 -14.52 -25.60
N VAL A 343 -5.98 -14.19 -26.89
CA VAL A 343 -4.72 -13.96 -27.61
C VAL A 343 -4.71 -12.55 -28.21
N ALA A 344 -4.17 -11.57 -27.50
CA ALA A 344 -4.07 -10.20 -28.00
C ALA A 344 -2.70 -9.97 -28.67
N THR A 345 -2.72 -9.49 -29.91
CA THR A 345 -1.51 -9.20 -30.71
C THR A 345 -1.21 -7.69 -30.71
N ASP A 346 -0.05 -7.31 -31.25
CA ASP A 346 0.38 -5.91 -31.40
C ASP A 346 -0.59 -5.06 -32.25
N GLY A 347 -1.25 -5.66 -33.25
CA GLY A 347 -2.28 -5.00 -34.05
C GLY A 347 -3.63 -4.82 -33.35
N SER A 348 -3.83 -5.44 -32.18
CA SER A 348 -5.08 -5.33 -31.42
C SER A 348 -5.09 -3.99 -30.66
N ARG A 349 -6.08 -3.13 -30.91
CA ARG A 349 -6.21 -1.85 -30.17
C ARG A 349 -6.76 -2.03 -28.77
N ARG A 350 -7.70 -2.96 -28.61
CA ARG A 350 -8.36 -3.32 -27.36
C ARG A 350 -8.70 -4.80 -27.35
N LEU A 351 -8.84 -5.36 -26.16
CA LEU A 351 -9.39 -6.69 -25.93
C LEU A 351 -10.73 -6.54 -25.21
N VAL A 352 -11.79 -7.09 -25.79
CA VAL A 352 -13.11 -7.12 -25.15
C VAL A 352 -13.43 -8.53 -24.69
N VAL A 353 -13.75 -8.68 -23.41
CA VAL A 353 -14.17 -9.94 -22.78
C VAL A 353 -15.63 -9.81 -22.33
N PRO A 354 -16.59 -10.29 -23.13
CA PRO A 354 -17.98 -10.39 -22.69
C PRO A 354 -18.11 -11.51 -21.65
N LEU A 355 -18.96 -11.30 -20.66
CA LEU A 355 -19.37 -12.33 -19.71
C LEU A 355 -20.66 -12.97 -20.24
N GLU A 356 -20.62 -14.27 -20.56
CA GLU A 356 -21.76 -15.00 -21.16
C GLU A 356 -23.05 -14.87 -20.32
N ALA A 357 -22.90 -14.89 -19.00
CA ALA A 357 -23.91 -14.47 -18.05
C ALA A 357 -23.33 -13.32 -17.23
N SER A 358 -24.08 -12.23 -17.11
CA SER A 358 -23.65 -11.07 -16.33
C SER A 358 -23.31 -11.48 -14.90
N GLN A 359 -22.15 -11.06 -14.41
CA GLN A 359 -21.71 -11.43 -13.06
C GLN A 359 -22.28 -10.44 -12.04
N ALA A 360 -23.18 -10.92 -11.19
CA ALA A 360 -23.64 -10.14 -10.04
C ALA A 360 -22.46 -9.93 -9.07
N LEU A 361 -22.19 -8.68 -8.73
CA LEU A 361 -21.12 -8.25 -7.84
C LEU A 361 -21.65 -7.31 -6.76
N ARG A 362 -21.17 -7.46 -5.54
CA ARG A 362 -21.51 -6.62 -4.39
C ARG A 362 -20.33 -6.51 -3.42
N GLY A 363 -20.18 -5.34 -2.82
CA GLY A 363 -19.14 -5.05 -1.84
C GLY A 363 -17.76 -4.92 -2.48
N ASP A 364 -16.75 -5.48 -1.81
CA ASP A 364 -15.35 -5.52 -2.24
C ASP A 364 -15.14 -6.49 -3.41
N VAL A 365 -14.60 -5.97 -4.52
CA VAL A 365 -14.29 -6.73 -5.74
C VAL A 365 -12.80 -6.62 -6.03
N LEU A 366 -12.18 -7.75 -6.37
CA LEU A 366 -10.82 -7.85 -6.89
C LEU A 366 -10.87 -8.45 -8.30
N ILE A 367 -10.29 -7.75 -9.27
CA ILE A 367 -10.07 -8.27 -10.62
C ILE A 367 -8.57 -8.46 -10.81
N LYS A 368 -8.19 -9.65 -11.29
CA LYS A 368 -6.82 -9.96 -11.68
C LYS A 368 -6.74 -10.31 -13.15
N CYS A 369 -5.77 -9.74 -13.84
CA CYS A 369 -5.41 -10.13 -15.20
C CYS A 369 -4.04 -10.79 -15.22
N TYR A 370 -3.93 -11.94 -15.86
CA TYR A 370 -2.71 -12.73 -15.95
C TYR A 370 -2.32 -12.97 -17.40
N HIS A 371 -1.02 -12.90 -17.70
CA HIS A 371 -0.45 -13.42 -18.94
C HIS A 371 -0.12 -14.90 -18.76
N LYS A 372 -0.67 -15.77 -19.61
CA LYS A 372 -0.29 -17.19 -19.66
C LYS A 372 0.97 -17.44 -20.48
N LYS A 373 2.03 -17.90 -19.81
CA LYS A 373 3.29 -18.32 -20.43
C LYS A 373 3.19 -19.77 -20.88
N GLN A 374 3.66 -20.05 -22.10
CA GLN A 374 3.71 -21.41 -22.62
C GLN A 374 5.03 -22.15 -22.29
N ARG A 375 6.17 -21.44 -22.31
CA ARG A 375 7.50 -22.05 -22.13
C ARG A 375 8.45 -21.12 -21.35
N PRO A 376 8.84 -21.46 -20.11
CA PRO A 376 8.25 -22.51 -19.28
C PRO A 376 6.77 -22.22 -19.02
N ALA A 377 5.97 -23.28 -18.81
CA ALA A 377 4.56 -23.14 -18.50
C ALA A 377 4.41 -22.38 -17.17
N GLY A 378 3.54 -21.39 -17.15
CA GLY A 378 3.32 -20.58 -15.97
C GLY A 378 2.44 -19.38 -16.29
N ARG A 379 2.36 -18.45 -15.35
CA ARG A 379 1.65 -17.19 -15.54
C ARG A 379 2.36 -16.06 -14.82
N THR A 380 2.09 -14.84 -15.27
CA THR A 380 2.53 -13.63 -14.61
C THR A 380 1.40 -12.64 -14.51
N PRO A 381 1.24 -11.93 -13.39
CA PRO A 381 0.26 -10.85 -13.30
C PRO A 381 0.59 -9.79 -14.35
N ILE A 382 -0.46 -9.30 -15.03
CA ILE A 382 -0.42 -8.10 -15.86
C ILE A 382 -0.85 -6.93 -15.00
N PHE A 383 -2.00 -7.06 -14.33
CA PHE A 383 -2.47 -6.09 -13.36
C PHE A 383 -3.40 -6.74 -12.33
N ARG A 384 -3.57 -6.06 -11.21
CA ARG A 384 -4.69 -6.25 -10.28
C ARG A 384 -5.39 -4.93 -10.03
N VAL A 385 -6.66 -4.98 -9.70
CA VAL A 385 -7.42 -3.81 -9.25
C VAL A 385 -8.46 -4.25 -8.24
N GLN A 386 -8.52 -3.53 -7.11
CA GLN A 386 -9.60 -3.67 -6.14
C GLN A 386 -10.43 -2.40 -6.08
N PHE A 387 -11.74 -2.56 -6.03
CA PHE A 387 -12.67 -1.47 -5.80
C PHE A 387 -13.84 -1.97 -4.95
N HIS A 388 -14.70 -1.05 -4.52
CA HIS A 388 -15.93 -1.40 -3.78
C HIS A 388 -17.12 -0.90 -4.59
N THR A 389 -18.13 -1.75 -4.79
CA THR A 389 -19.30 -1.43 -5.63
C THR A 389 -20.10 -0.19 -5.17
N CYS A 390 -20.07 0.18 -3.89
CA CYS A 390 -20.75 1.39 -3.40
C CYS A 390 -20.19 2.71 -3.93
N THR A 391 -18.99 2.71 -4.52
CA THR A 391 -18.37 3.92 -5.05
C THR A 391 -18.62 4.11 -6.54
N LEU A 392 -19.40 3.21 -7.14
CA LEU A 392 -19.72 3.25 -8.57
C LEU A 392 -21.00 4.07 -8.78
N ASP A 393 -20.89 5.12 -9.59
CA ASP A 393 -21.94 6.07 -9.94
C ASP A 393 -22.24 6.04 -11.44
N GLY A 394 -22.41 4.84 -12.01
CA GLY A 394 -22.79 4.69 -13.40
C GLY A 394 -22.58 3.28 -13.96
N GLY A 395 -23.02 3.09 -15.21
CA GLY A 395 -22.86 1.80 -15.91
C GLY A 395 -21.45 1.55 -16.45
N LYS A 396 -20.49 2.47 -16.25
CA LYS A 396 -19.12 2.34 -16.75
C LYS A 396 -18.11 2.78 -15.70
N VAL A 397 -17.03 2.02 -15.55
CA VAL A 397 -15.92 2.33 -14.65
C VAL A 397 -14.61 2.19 -15.41
N PHE A 398 -13.71 3.14 -15.25
CA PHE A 398 -12.40 3.14 -15.90
C PHE A 398 -11.29 3.13 -14.84
N PHE A 399 -10.25 2.35 -15.07
CA PHE A 399 -9.02 2.36 -14.29
C PHE A 399 -7.82 2.54 -15.22
N GLY A 400 -7.16 3.70 -15.13
CA GLY A 400 -5.94 3.96 -15.90
C GLY A 400 -4.73 3.22 -15.33
N LYS A 401 -3.60 3.17 -16.05
CA LYS A 401 -2.35 2.54 -15.57
C LYS A 401 -1.95 2.93 -14.14
N ALA A 402 -2.10 4.20 -13.77
CA ALA A 402 -1.77 4.71 -12.43
C ALA A 402 -2.63 4.10 -11.30
N GLU A 403 -3.77 3.52 -11.65
CA GLU A 403 -4.76 2.94 -10.75
C GLU A 403 -4.71 1.40 -10.70
N LEU A 404 -3.88 0.79 -11.55
CA LEU A 404 -3.76 -0.66 -11.67
C LEU A 404 -2.51 -1.14 -10.92
N ASP A 405 -2.72 -2.02 -9.94
CA ASP A 405 -1.63 -2.67 -9.21
C ASP A 405 -0.81 -3.53 -10.19
N ASP A 406 0.49 -3.69 -9.92
CA ASP A 406 1.50 -4.27 -10.83
C ASP A 406 1.77 -3.42 -12.09
N ALA A 407 0.73 -3.00 -12.82
CA ALA A 407 0.86 -2.25 -14.07
C ALA A 407 1.44 -0.84 -13.87
N VAL A 408 1.15 -0.18 -12.74
CA VAL A 408 1.64 1.18 -12.43
C VAL A 408 3.16 1.35 -12.59
N SER A 409 3.93 0.30 -12.31
CA SER A 409 5.39 0.30 -12.42
C SER A 409 5.93 -0.58 -13.55
N ASP A 410 5.07 -1.26 -14.31
CA ASP A 410 5.47 -2.17 -15.37
C ASP A 410 5.53 -1.44 -16.73
N PRO A 411 6.71 -1.32 -17.36
CA PRO A 411 6.84 -0.68 -18.67
C PRO A 411 6.20 -1.48 -19.81
N ARG A 412 5.85 -2.75 -19.59
CA ARG A 412 5.14 -3.58 -20.59
C ARG A 412 3.67 -3.20 -20.73
N PHE A 413 3.10 -2.51 -19.74
CA PHE A 413 1.75 -1.98 -19.80
C PHE A 413 1.78 -0.54 -20.38
N PRO A 414 1.00 -0.24 -21.43
CA PRO A 414 1.04 1.08 -22.09
C PRO A 414 0.63 2.22 -21.15
N ASP A 415 1.24 3.41 -21.30
CA ASP A 415 0.96 4.56 -20.43
C ASP A 415 -0.47 5.11 -20.59
N ASP A 416 -1.04 5.01 -21.80
CA ASP A 416 -2.44 5.30 -22.12
C ASP A 416 -3.37 4.09 -21.95
N GLY A 417 -2.83 2.96 -21.47
CA GLY A 417 -3.59 1.75 -21.23
C GLY A 417 -4.56 1.91 -20.07
N GLN A 418 -5.74 1.29 -20.19
CA GLN A 418 -6.79 1.35 -19.18
C GLN A 418 -7.70 0.13 -19.22
N VAL A 419 -8.39 -0.12 -18.10
CA VAL A 419 -9.40 -1.17 -17.96
C VAL A 419 -10.77 -0.51 -17.82
N GLU A 420 -11.69 -0.86 -18.71
CA GLU A 420 -13.10 -0.42 -18.68
C GLU A 420 -13.98 -1.60 -18.24
N LEU A 421 -14.85 -1.36 -17.26
CA LEU A 421 -15.84 -2.31 -16.76
C LEU A 421 -17.24 -1.76 -17.07
N LEU A 422 -18.09 -2.60 -17.66
CA LEU A 422 -19.47 -2.23 -18.00
C LEU A 422 -20.46 -2.91 -17.06
N PHE A 423 -21.21 -2.12 -16.30
CA PHE A 423 -22.19 -2.55 -15.31
C PHE A 423 -23.62 -2.16 -15.69
N SER A 424 -24.60 -2.85 -15.11
CA SER A 424 -26.00 -2.43 -15.05
C SER A 424 -26.65 -2.84 -13.72
N ASP A 425 -27.85 -2.32 -13.46
CA ASP A 425 -28.64 -2.65 -12.27
C ASP A 425 -29.39 -3.98 -12.38
N ARG A 426 -29.57 -4.49 -13.61
CA ARG A 426 -30.26 -5.78 -13.88
C ARG A 426 -29.46 -6.65 -14.85
N PRO A 427 -29.56 -7.98 -14.76
CA PRO A 427 -28.76 -8.89 -15.59
C PRO A 427 -29.08 -8.81 -17.09
N ASP A 428 -30.25 -8.32 -17.48
CA ASP A 428 -30.70 -8.29 -18.89
C ASP A 428 -30.63 -6.88 -19.52
N ASP A 429 -30.18 -5.87 -18.76
CA ASP A 429 -30.25 -4.46 -19.18
C ASP A 429 -29.19 -4.09 -20.22
N PHE A 430 -28.22 -4.96 -20.48
CA PHE A 430 -27.21 -4.71 -21.50
C PHE A 430 -27.74 -5.00 -22.91
N ARG A 431 -28.57 -4.09 -23.44
CA ARG A 431 -28.94 -4.07 -24.85
C ARG A 431 -27.75 -3.50 -25.63
N GLY A 432 -26.90 -4.39 -26.14
CA GLY A 432 -25.71 -4.00 -26.89
C GLY A 432 -26.04 -3.01 -28.00
N ASN A 433 -25.60 -1.76 -27.88
CA ASN A 433 -25.62 -0.78 -28.96
C ASN A 433 -24.55 -1.14 -30.01
N GLY A 434 -24.68 -2.30 -30.67
CA GLY A 434 -24.04 -2.69 -31.94
C GLY A 434 -22.52 -2.46 -32.14
N SER A 435 -21.75 -2.07 -31.13
CA SER A 435 -20.41 -1.49 -31.28
C SER A 435 -19.43 -2.03 -30.23
N VAL A 436 -19.36 -3.35 -30.13
CA VAL A 436 -18.25 -4.02 -29.45
C VAL A 436 -17.58 -5.00 -30.40
N SER A 437 -17.35 -4.55 -31.64
CA SER A 437 -16.44 -5.25 -32.56
C SER A 437 -15.00 -4.87 -32.19
N ASP A 438 -14.33 -5.80 -31.51
CA ASP A 438 -13.04 -6.40 -31.90
C ASP A 438 -12.83 -7.59 -30.97
N VAL A 439 -13.57 -8.68 -31.25
CA VAL A 439 -13.51 -9.92 -30.48
C VAL A 439 -12.17 -10.60 -30.77
N VAL A 440 -11.36 -10.74 -29.72
CA VAL A 440 -10.09 -11.45 -29.80
C VAL A 440 -10.34 -12.95 -29.63
N SER A 441 -9.62 -13.78 -30.40
CA SER A 441 -9.75 -15.24 -30.36
C SER A 441 -9.60 -15.79 -28.93
N THR A 442 -10.61 -16.51 -28.48
CA THR A 442 -10.66 -17.22 -27.19
C THR A 442 -10.20 -18.66 -27.37
N ALA A 443 -9.23 -19.10 -26.57
CA ALA A 443 -8.96 -20.50 -26.36
C ALA A 443 -9.59 -20.92 -25.02
N ASP A 444 -10.62 -21.76 -25.06
CA ASP A 444 -11.19 -22.32 -23.83
C ASP A 444 -10.19 -23.30 -23.21
N GLN A 445 -9.51 -22.80 -22.17
CA GLN A 445 -8.54 -23.54 -21.37
C GLN A 445 -8.87 -23.35 -19.88
N THR A 446 -10.14 -23.17 -19.56
CA THR A 446 -10.66 -23.00 -18.19
C THR A 446 -10.37 -24.20 -17.28
N LYS A 447 -10.12 -25.38 -17.87
CA LYS A 447 -9.71 -26.61 -17.18
C LYS A 447 -8.19 -26.68 -16.89
N ASP A 448 -7.38 -25.76 -17.41
CA ASP A 448 -5.94 -25.74 -17.14
C ASP A 448 -5.67 -25.41 -15.64
N PRO A 449 -4.90 -26.24 -14.92
CA PRO A 449 -4.53 -25.98 -13.53
C PRO A 449 -3.92 -24.58 -13.31
N LEU A 450 -3.16 -24.04 -14.26
CA LEU A 450 -2.56 -22.70 -14.19
C LEU A 450 -3.58 -21.56 -14.18
N VAL A 451 -4.74 -21.77 -14.81
CA VAL A 451 -5.84 -20.79 -14.82
C VAL A 451 -6.61 -20.86 -13.50
N ARG A 452 -6.75 -22.07 -12.93
CA ARG A 452 -7.42 -22.30 -11.64
C ARG A 452 -6.55 -21.97 -10.42
N HIS A 453 -5.23 -21.94 -10.58
CA HIS A 453 -4.27 -21.58 -9.52
C HIS A 453 -4.67 -20.22 -8.91
N ASP A 454 -4.42 -20.00 -7.63
CA ASP A 454 -5.03 -18.99 -6.72
C ASP A 454 -6.39 -19.39 -6.15
N SER A 455 -6.35 -19.86 -4.90
CA SER A 455 -7.46 -19.81 -3.96
C SER A 455 -7.01 -18.99 -2.76
N TYR A 456 -7.73 -17.92 -2.45
CA TYR A 456 -7.56 -17.20 -1.17
C TYR A 456 -8.39 -17.84 -0.05
N GLU A 457 -9.13 -18.90 -0.38
CA GLU A 457 -9.99 -19.69 0.52
C GLU A 457 -9.27 -20.15 1.79
N ASN A 458 -7.96 -20.37 1.72
CA ASN A 458 -7.17 -20.92 2.82
C ASN A 458 -6.43 -19.85 3.65
N PHE A 459 -6.58 -18.55 3.34
CA PHE A 459 -5.83 -17.51 4.04
C PHE A 459 -6.15 -17.43 5.54
N GLU A 460 -7.36 -17.80 5.93
CA GLU A 460 -7.78 -17.77 7.33
C GLU A 460 -7.28 -18.98 8.14
N LEU A 461 -6.75 -20.00 7.47
CA LEU A 461 -6.09 -21.14 8.11
C LEU A 461 -4.76 -20.68 8.72
N ILE A 462 -4.39 -21.29 9.85
CA ILE A 462 -3.12 -20.97 10.50
C ILE A 462 -1.99 -21.48 9.60
N HIS A 463 -1.01 -20.63 9.32
CA HIS A 463 0.16 -20.98 8.53
C HIS A 463 0.88 -22.17 9.17
N GLU A 464 1.22 -23.19 8.38
CA GLU A 464 2.05 -24.31 8.83
C GLU A 464 3.51 -23.87 8.97
N ASP A 465 3.85 -23.21 10.08
CA ASP A 465 5.22 -23.03 10.54
C ASP A 465 5.68 -24.26 11.35
N SER A 466 6.95 -24.69 11.17
CA SER A 466 7.48 -25.92 11.76
C SER A 466 7.30 -25.96 13.28
N GLN A 467 6.39 -26.83 13.75
CA GLN A 467 6.08 -26.97 15.16
C GLN A 467 7.23 -27.58 15.99
N SER A 468 8.11 -28.35 15.35
CA SER A 468 9.23 -29.07 15.98
C SER A 468 10.23 -28.16 16.69
N ASP A 469 10.33 -26.90 16.28
CA ASP A 469 11.30 -25.96 16.84
C ASP A 469 10.65 -24.97 17.82
N LEU A 470 9.33 -25.07 18.06
CA LEU A 470 8.59 -24.16 18.96
C LEU A 470 8.90 -24.43 20.44
N ASP A 471 9.50 -25.57 20.78
CA ASP A 471 9.92 -25.90 22.14
C ASP A 471 11.11 -25.02 22.60
N ASP A 472 11.94 -24.53 21.66
CA ASP A 472 13.02 -23.56 21.92
C ASP A 472 12.51 -22.12 22.15
N LEU A 473 11.20 -21.87 22.10
CA LEU A 473 10.62 -20.54 22.34
C LEU A 473 10.29 -20.29 23.82
N ILE A 474 10.22 -21.36 24.61
CA ILE A 474 9.96 -21.27 26.05
C ILE A 474 11.33 -21.23 26.73
N GLU A 475 11.80 -20.03 27.11
CA GLU A 475 12.87 -19.98 28.10
C GLU A 475 12.32 -20.63 29.39
N PRO A 476 13.05 -21.57 30.03
CA PRO A 476 12.62 -22.13 31.29
C PRO A 476 12.48 -20.96 32.28
N THR A 477 11.26 -20.76 32.77
CA THR A 477 11.01 -19.88 33.90
C THR A 477 11.81 -20.42 35.07
N ASN A 478 12.99 -19.82 35.32
CA ASN A 478 13.70 -20.01 36.58
C ASN A 478 12.80 -19.38 37.66
N VAL A 479 11.97 -20.23 38.26
CA VAL A 479 11.35 -19.97 39.55
C VAL A 479 12.48 -20.04 40.56
N SER A 480 12.90 -18.89 41.06
CA SER A 480 13.68 -18.75 42.29
C SER A 480 12.77 -18.25 43.40
#